data_AF-A0A150QZU5-F1
#
_entry.id   AF-A0A150QZU5-F1
#
_cell.length_a   1.000
_cell.length_b   1.000
_cell.length_c   1.000
_cell.angle_alpha   90.00
_cell.angle_beta   90.00
_cell.angle_gamma   90.00
#
_symmetry.space_group_name_H-M   'P 1'
#
loop_
_entity.id
_entity.type
_entity.pdbx_description
1 polymer ?
#
loop_
_entity_poly.entity_id
_entity_poly.type
_entity_poly.pdbx_seq_one_letter_code
_entity_poly.pdbx_strand_id
1 'polypeptide(L)'
;MLARAIRATFERRKTALPTTTPVALTAAFTEDATKKTQQWSGFVRKAGVRDAGTLAETIAAVRAFVEAPLMAAANGTPAPGTWRAGGAWG
;
A
#
# COMPACT_ATOMS: atom_id res chain seq x y z
N MET A 1 1.39 -3.90 -16.30
CA MET A 1 0.26 -3.65 -15.38
C MET A 1 0.68 -3.91 -13.94
N LEU A 2 0.20 -3.11 -12.99
CA LEU A 2 0.58 -3.15 -11.57
C LEU A 2 0.34 -4.52 -10.91
N ALA A 3 -0.81 -5.16 -11.12
CA ALA A 3 -1.12 -6.48 -10.55
C ALA A 3 -0.09 -7.56 -10.95
N ARG A 4 0.38 -7.55 -12.20
CA ARG A 4 1.45 -8.47 -12.66
C ARG A 4 2.77 -8.20 -11.94
N ALA A 5 3.12 -6.94 -11.72
CA ALA A 5 4.34 -6.56 -11.00
C ALA A 5 4.27 -6.96 -9.52
N ILE A 6 3.11 -6.81 -8.89
CA ILE A 6 2.84 -7.29 -7.52
C ILE A 6 3.06 -8.80 -7.46
N ARG A 7 2.38 -9.59 -8.32
CA ARG A 7 2.53 -11.05 -8.35
C ARG A 7 3.99 -11.48 -8.52
N ALA A 8 4.68 -10.93 -9.50
CA ALA A 8 6.09 -11.24 -9.77
C ALA A 8 7.00 -10.93 -8.57
N THR A 9 6.71 -9.86 -7.82
CA THR A 9 7.48 -9.49 -6.62
C THR A 9 7.32 -10.51 -5.50
N PHE A 10 6.08 -10.96 -5.25
CA PHE A 10 5.77 -11.95 -4.22
C PHE A 10 6.34 -13.33 -4.57
N GLU A 11 6.20 -13.75 -5.83
CA GLU A 11 6.79 -14.99 -6.36
C GLU A 11 8.31 -15.01 -6.22
N ARG A 12 9.00 -13.94 -6.66
CA ARG A 12 10.46 -13.81 -6.51
C ARG A 12 10.91 -13.88 -5.06
N ARG A 13 10.10 -13.35 -4.13
CA ARG A 13 10.37 -13.38 -2.68
C ARG A 13 9.89 -14.66 -2.00
N LYS A 14 9.33 -15.63 -2.74
CA LYS A 14 8.73 -16.86 -2.19
C LYS A 14 7.74 -16.58 -1.05
N THR A 15 7.01 -15.48 -1.15
CA THR A 15 6.04 -15.03 -0.16
C THR A 15 4.65 -15.19 -0.75
N ALA A 16 3.72 -15.78 -0.01
CA ALA A 16 2.34 -15.92 -0.47
C ALA A 16 1.69 -14.54 -0.64
N LEU A 17 0.89 -14.38 -1.70
CA LEU A 17 0.06 -13.19 -1.85
C LEU A 17 -1.01 -13.19 -0.76
N PRO A 18 -1.25 -12.03 -0.11
CA PRO A 18 -2.29 -11.93 0.89
C PRO A 18 -3.67 -12.08 0.23
N THR A 19 -4.52 -12.92 0.80
CA THR A 19 -5.91 -13.12 0.38
C THR A 19 -6.89 -12.20 1.10
N THR A 20 -6.42 -11.51 2.14
CA THR A 20 -7.14 -10.49 2.92
C THR A 20 -6.33 -9.21 2.98
N THR A 21 -6.95 -8.09 3.34
CA THR A 21 -6.24 -6.82 3.51
C THR A 21 -5.13 -6.98 4.57
N PRO A 22 -3.85 -6.75 4.21
CA PRO A 22 -2.76 -6.83 5.18
C PRO A 22 -2.96 -5.85 6.33
N VAL A 23 -2.58 -6.24 7.55
CA VAL A 23 -2.73 -5.38 8.74
C VAL A 23 -2.08 -4.00 8.57
N ALA A 24 -0.96 -3.92 7.83
CA ALA A 24 -0.28 -2.66 7.52
C ALA A 24 -1.15 -1.64 6.76
N LEU A 25 -2.24 -2.09 6.14
CA LEU A 25 -3.22 -1.29 5.40
C LEU A 25 -4.55 -1.14 6.17
N THR A 26 -4.59 -1.41 7.47
CA THR A 26 -5.79 -1.26 8.31
C THR A 26 -5.58 -0.25 9.44
N ALA A 27 -6.68 0.21 10.04
CA ALA A 27 -6.66 1.13 11.17
C ALA A 27 -5.84 0.59 12.34
N ALA A 28 -5.87 -0.74 12.58
CA ALA A 28 -5.10 -1.41 13.62
C ALA A 28 -3.59 -1.13 13.55
N PHE A 29 -3.04 -0.94 12.34
CA PHE A 29 -1.63 -0.54 12.20
C PHE A 29 -1.38 0.93 12.57
N THR A 30 -2.36 1.80 12.33
CA THR A 30 -2.25 3.25 12.52
C THR A 30 -2.61 3.70 13.94
N GLU A 31 -3.36 2.88 14.68
CA GLU A 31 -3.77 3.11 16.07
C GLU A 31 -2.69 2.75 17.10
N ASP A 32 -1.69 1.97 16.69
CA ASP A 32 -0.50 1.69 17.51
C ASP A 32 0.25 3.00 17.80
N ALA A 33 0.20 3.44 19.05
CA ALA A 33 0.74 4.72 19.51
C ALA A 33 2.24 4.88 19.23
N THR A 34 3.00 3.78 19.27
CA THR A 34 4.44 3.78 18.96
C THR A 34 4.68 4.06 17.47
N LYS A 35 3.84 3.50 16.59
CA LYS A 35 3.92 3.72 15.14
C LYS A 35 3.41 5.11 14.74
N LYS A 36 2.28 5.54 15.33
CA LYS A 36 1.55 6.75 14.97
C LYS A 36 2.39 8.02 15.11
N THR A 37 3.10 8.18 16.22
CA THR A 37 3.71 9.48 16.56
C THR A 37 5.22 9.51 16.36
N GLN A 38 5.96 8.50 16.86
CA GLN A 38 7.42 8.56 16.87
C GLN A 38 8.05 8.07 15.56
N GLN A 39 7.57 6.95 15.02
CA GLN A 39 8.13 6.40 13.78
C GLN A 39 7.72 7.21 12.56
N TRP A 40 6.45 7.65 12.48
CA TRP A 40 5.97 8.44 11.35
C TRP A 40 6.66 9.80 11.24
N SER A 41 6.75 10.57 12.33
CA SER A 41 7.43 11.87 12.32
C SER A 41 8.91 11.75 11.95
N GLY A 42 9.60 10.73 12.48
CA GLY A 42 10.99 10.43 12.12
C GLY A 42 11.15 10.05 10.64
N PHE A 43 10.22 9.25 10.11
CA PHE A 43 10.19 8.87 8.70
C PHE A 43 9.97 10.08 7.79
N VAL A 44 8.95 10.91 8.06
CA VAL A 44 8.62 12.11 7.28
C VAL A 44 9.80 13.08 7.25
N ARG A 45 10.43 13.32 8.41
CA ARG A 45 11.62 14.16 8.52
C ARG A 45 12.77 13.62 7.68
N LYS A 46 13.05 12.32 7.75
CA LYS A 46 14.14 11.68 6.98
C LYS A 46 13.84 11.67 5.47
N ALA A 47 12.57 11.55 5.09
CA ALA A 47 12.13 11.58 3.70
C ALA A 47 12.12 13.00 3.09
N GLY A 48 12.23 14.05 3.91
CA GLY A 48 12.23 15.44 3.46
C GLY A 48 10.86 15.94 2.97
N VAL A 49 9.78 15.29 3.39
CA VAL A 49 8.41 15.66 3.00
C VAL A 49 7.88 16.70 3.98
N ARG A 50 7.61 17.92 3.51
CA ARG A 50 7.19 19.04 4.38
C ARG A 50 5.71 19.00 4.75
N ASP A 51 4.86 18.60 3.80
CA ASP A 51 3.40 18.63 3.93
C ASP A 51 2.83 17.20 4.01
N ALA A 52 3.46 16.34 4.79
CA ALA A 52 2.97 14.98 4.98
C ALA A 52 1.70 15.00 5.85
N GLY A 53 0.65 14.31 5.40
CA GLY A 53 -0.51 14.02 6.24
C GLY A 53 -0.16 13.09 7.41
N THR A 54 -1.16 12.76 8.20
CA THR A 54 -1.03 11.77 9.26
C THR A 54 -0.72 10.38 8.68
N LEU A 55 -0.17 9.49 9.52
CA LEU A 55 0.04 8.08 9.14
C LEU A 55 -1.29 7.44 8.70
N ALA A 56 -2.39 7.77 9.37
CA ALA A 56 -3.72 7.23 9.07
C ALA A 56 -4.20 7.64 7.67
N GLU A 57 -4.13 8.93 7.34
CA GLU A 57 -4.49 9.45 6.00
C GLU A 57 -3.60 8.83 4.91
N THR A 58 -2.31 8.71 5.18
CA THR A 58 -1.36 8.12 4.23
C THR A 58 -1.66 6.65 3.98
N ILE A 59 -1.88 5.86 5.03
CA ILE A 59 -2.22 4.43 4.89
C ILE A 59 -3.57 4.25 4.21
N ALA A 60 -4.57 5.10 4.48
CA ALA A 60 -5.84 5.08 3.79
C ALA A 60 -5.67 5.34 2.28
N ALA A 61 -4.86 6.33 1.90
CA ALA A 61 -4.56 6.63 0.50
C ALA A 61 -3.81 5.48 -0.18
N VAL A 62 -2.81 4.90 0.48
CA VAL A 62 -2.07 3.74 -0.04
C VAL A 62 -3.01 2.54 -0.21
N ARG A 63 -3.88 2.26 0.77
CA ARG A 63 -4.86 1.18 0.67
C ARG A 63 -5.77 1.38 -0.54
N ALA A 64 -6.40 2.55 -0.67
CA ALA A 64 -7.28 2.87 -1.79
C ALA A 64 -6.58 2.69 -3.15
N PHE A 65 -5.28 2.98 -3.21
CA PHE A 65 -4.47 2.77 -4.40
C PHE A 65 -4.18 1.28 -4.68
N VAL A 66 -3.83 0.48 -3.67
CA VAL A 66 -3.31 -0.89 -3.89
C VAL A 66 -4.33 -2.01 -3.70
N GLU A 67 -5.50 -1.77 -3.10
CA GLU A 67 -6.44 -2.83 -2.74
C GLU A 67 -6.93 -3.62 -3.96
N ALA A 68 -7.41 -2.93 -5.00
CA ALA A 68 -7.85 -3.56 -6.24
C ALA A 68 -6.75 -4.36 -6.96
N PRO A 69 -5.55 -3.82 -7.25
CA PRO A 69 -4.51 -4.59 -7.93
C PRO A 69 -3.91 -5.70 -7.05
N LEU A 70 -3.95 -5.58 -5.72
CA LEU A 70 -3.53 -6.65 -4.80
C LEU A 70 -4.49 -7.84 -4.86
N MET A 71 -5.81 -7.58 -4.81
CA MET A 71 -6.83 -8.62 -4.95
C MET A 71 -6.80 -9.29 -6.33
N ALA A 72 -6.61 -8.50 -7.39
CA ALA A 72 -6.42 -9.01 -8.75
C ALA A 72 -5.19 -9.93 -8.84
N ALA A 73 -4.07 -9.52 -8.22
CA ALA A 73 -2.87 -10.34 -8.17
C ALA A 73 -3.08 -11.66 -7.42
N ALA A 74 -3.80 -11.63 -6.29
CA ALA A 74 -4.10 -12.81 -5.47
C ALA A 74 -5.06 -13.79 -6.18
N ASN A 75 -6.13 -13.28 -6.79
CA ASN A 75 -7.19 -14.11 -7.38
C ASN A 75 -6.97 -14.47 -8.85
N GLY A 76 -5.99 -13.85 -9.52
CA GLY A 76 -5.78 -14.04 -10.96
C GLY A 76 -6.84 -13.42 -11.84
N THR A 77 -7.64 -12.51 -11.29
CA THR A 77 -8.61 -11.73 -12.04
C THR A 77 -7.93 -10.52 -12.71
N PRO A 78 -8.51 -9.98 -13.79
CA PRO A 78 -8.07 -8.70 -14.34
C PRO A 78 -8.20 -7.60 -13.29
N ALA A 79 -7.20 -6.71 -13.22
CA ALA A 79 -7.31 -5.50 -12.41
C ALA A 79 -8.39 -4.58 -13.02
N PRO A 80 -9.19 -3.88 -12.21
CA PRO A 80 -10.30 -3.05 -12.70
C PRO A 80 -9.84 -1.82 -13.51
N GLY A 81 -8.54 -1.55 -13.60
CA GLY A 81 -7.98 -0.47 -14.42
C GLY A 81 -6.48 -0.63 -14.65
N THR A 82 -5.91 0.30 -15.42
CA THR A 82 -4.48 0.41 -15.67
C THR A 82 -3.94 1.65 -14.97
N TRP A 83 -3.03 1.44 -14.03
CA TRP A 83 -2.24 2.55 -13.51
C TRP A 83 -1.09 2.88 -14.46
N ARG A 84 -1.01 4.15 -14.88
CA ARG A 84 0.14 4.72 -15.59
C ARG A 84 1.02 5.48 -14.61
N ALA A 85 2.34 5.32 -14.70
CA ALA A 85 3.27 6.02 -13.84
C ALA A 85 3.04 7.54 -13.90
N GLY A 86 2.87 8.18 -12.73
CA GLY A 86 2.58 9.61 -12.60
C GLY A 86 1.11 10.01 -12.85
N GLY A 87 0.22 9.06 -13.17
CA GLY A 87 -1.21 9.31 -13.40
C GLY A 87 -2.14 8.61 -12.40
N ALA A 88 -3.44 8.88 -12.54
CA ALA A 88 -4.49 8.16 -11.83
C ALA A 88 -4.77 6.79 -12.48
N TRP A 89 -5.67 6.02 -11.86
CA TRP A 89 -6.27 4.85 -12.49
C TRP A 89 -7.07 5.24 -13.74
N GLY A 90 -6.96 4.47 -14.83
CA GLY A 90 -7.73 4.64 -16.07
C GLY A 90 -7.48 3.53 -17.08
#